data_AF-A0AAW1HSA4-F1
#
_entry.id   AF-A0AAW1HSA4-F1
#
_cell.length_a   1.000
_cell.length_b   1.000
_cell.length_c   1.000
_cell.angle_alpha   90.00
_cell.angle_beta   90.00
_cell.angle_gamma   90.00
#
_symmetry.space_group_name_H-M   'P 1'
#
loop_
_entity.id
_entity.type
_entity.pdbx_description
1 polymer ?
#
loop_
_entity_poly.entity_id
_entity_poly.type
_entity_poly.pdbx_seq_one_letter_code
_entity_poly.pdbx_strand_id
1 'polypeptide(L)'
;MSNRLTFELVDKTIRFLCNDNDRPFGGKVVIIGGDFKQCLPIVQDGNRAAVVQASIKSSRLWNLFQHYRLQTNMRVRPEEQNFIRWLEHLGNKSYKMETEPPSYKQASRAVVCGIYSNTTVYKRTCAFDQKNKISSDG
;
A
#
# COMPACT_ATOMS: atom_id res chain seq x y z
N MET A 1 2.17 5.35 6.83
CA MET A 1 1.83 4.60 8.06
C MET A 1 0.46 5.03 8.56
N SER A 2 -0.45 4.09 8.77
CA SER A 2 -1.74 4.35 9.42
C SER A 2 -2.08 3.17 10.32
N ASN A 3 -2.57 3.45 11.53
CA ASN A 3 -3.03 2.42 12.45
C ASN A 3 -4.30 1.76 11.89
N ARG A 4 -4.43 0.44 12.08
CA ARG A 4 -5.63 -0.33 11.77
C ARG A 4 -6.93 0.38 12.19
N LEU A 5 -6.96 0.93 13.41
CA LEU A 5 -8.14 1.57 13.97
C LEU A 5 -8.55 2.80 13.16
N THR A 6 -7.58 3.62 12.76
CA THR A 6 -7.84 4.79 11.89
C THR A 6 -8.45 4.35 10.57
N PHE A 7 -7.96 3.26 9.99
CA PHE A 7 -8.50 2.74 8.72
C PHE A 7 -9.94 2.25 8.85
N GLU A 8 -10.25 1.52 9.92
CA GLU A 8 -11.62 1.06 10.20
C GLU A 8 -12.57 2.21 10.55
N LEU A 9 -12.08 3.26 11.22
CA LEU A 9 -12.85 4.47 11.47
C LEU A 9 -13.17 5.22 10.19
N VAL A 10 -12.23 5.34 9.25
CA VAL A 10 -12.48 5.96 7.94
C VAL A 10 -13.61 5.24 7.21
N ASP A 11 -13.61 3.90 7.19
CA ASP A 11 -14.70 3.10 6.63
C ASP A 11 -16.04 3.41 7.32
N LYS A 12 -16.09 3.40 8.66
CA LYS A 12 -17.30 3.73 9.42
C LYS A 12 -17.82 5.13 9.10
N THR A 13 -16.93 6.12 9.07
CA THR A 13 -17.29 7.51 8.76
C THR A 13 -17.84 7.64 7.35
N ILE A 14 -17.22 6.99 6.36
CA ILE A 14 -17.71 7.06 4.97
C ILE A 14 -19.06 6.35 4.83
N ARG A 15 -19.25 5.20 5.49
CA ARG A 15 -20.55 4.51 5.52
C ARG A 15 -21.66 5.37 6.13
N PHE A 16 -21.37 6.03 7.24
CA PHE A 16 -22.26 6.99 7.87
C PHE A 16 -22.61 8.16 6.93
N LEU A 17 -21.60 8.79 6.33
CA LEU A 17 -21.80 9.93 5.42
C LEU A 17 -22.56 9.56 4.14
N CYS A 18 -22.41 8.33 3.65
CA CYS A 18 -23.12 7.85 2.45
C CYS A 18 -24.51 7.27 2.78
N ASN A 19 -24.90 7.20 4.05
CA ASN A 19 -26.10 6.50 4.51
C ASN A 19 -26.19 5.05 3.96
N ASP A 20 -25.05 4.35 3.92
CA ASP A 20 -24.94 2.99 3.39
C ASP A 20 -24.01 2.18 4.29
N ASN A 21 -24.63 1.38 5.17
CA ASN A 21 -23.91 0.60 6.17
C ASN A 21 -23.56 -0.82 5.71
N ASP A 22 -24.21 -1.30 4.65
CA ASP A 22 -24.08 -2.67 4.14
C ASP A 22 -22.84 -2.82 3.26
N ARG A 23 -22.49 -1.77 2.51
CA ARG A 23 -21.32 -1.77 1.65
C ARG A 23 -20.13 -1.09 2.34
N PRO A 24 -18.96 -1.75 2.44
CA PRO A 24 -17.77 -1.11 2.97
C PRO A 24 -17.42 0.15 2.18
N PHE A 25 -16.99 1.18 2.89
CA PHE A 25 -16.77 2.55 2.41
C PHE A 25 -17.99 3.16 1.70
N GLY A 26 -19.21 2.82 2.12
CA GLY A 26 -20.45 3.37 1.57
C GLY A 26 -20.60 3.11 0.07
N GLY A 27 -20.05 1.99 -0.42
CA GLY A 27 -20.04 1.64 -1.83
C GLY A 27 -19.08 2.48 -2.70
N LYS A 28 -18.13 3.21 -2.10
CA LYS A 28 -17.11 3.95 -2.85
C LYS A 28 -15.96 3.05 -3.27
N VAL A 29 -15.38 3.38 -4.43
CA VAL A 29 -14.12 2.81 -4.88
C VAL A 29 -13.00 3.43 -4.05
N VAL A 30 -12.25 2.59 -3.33
CA VAL A 30 -11.12 3.03 -2.52
C VAL A 30 -9.85 2.46 -3.11
N ILE A 31 -8.87 3.36 -3.28
CA ILE A 31 -7.51 3.02 -3.67
C ILE A 31 -6.59 3.43 -2.53
N ILE A 32 -5.90 2.46 -1.91
CA ILE A 32 -4.84 2.75 -0.95
C ILE A 32 -3.50 2.40 -1.57
N GLY A 33 -2.52 3.29 -1.40
CA GLY A 33 -1.15 3.13 -1.87
C GLY A 33 -0.19 3.18 -0.70
N GLY A 34 0.82 2.32 -0.73
CA GLY A 34 1.87 2.33 0.27
C GLY A 34 2.93 1.27 0.00
N ASP A 35 4.02 1.33 0.75
CA ASP A 35 5.04 0.30 0.75
C ASP A 35 5.22 -0.23 2.19
N PHE A 36 5.02 -1.54 2.37
CA PHE A 36 5.19 -2.21 3.66
C PHE A 36 6.64 -2.43 4.06
N LYS A 37 7.59 -2.14 3.17
CA LYS A 37 9.01 -2.05 3.50
C LYS A 37 9.35 -0.71 4.17
N GLN A 38 8.42 0.25 4.21
CA GLN A 38 8.53 1.45 5.05
C GLN A 38 8.28 1.11 6.53
N CYS A 39 8.49 2.09 7.41
CA CYS A 39 8.30 1.95 8.85
C CYS A 39 6.92 1.35 9.20
N LEU A 40 6.92 0.44 10.20
CA LEU A 40 5.70 -0.12 10.79
C LEU A 40 5.03 0.89 11.73
N PRO A 41 3.70 0.83 11.91
CA PRO A 41 2.99 1.71 12.85
C PRO A 41 3.65 1.70 14.23
N ILE A 42 3.87 2.90 14.77
CA ILE A 42 4.47 3.07 16.09
C ILE A 42 3.39 2.76 17.14
N VAL A 43 3.71 1.87 18.08
CA VAL A 43 2.88 1.55 19.25
C VAL A 43 3.74 1.80 20.48
N GLN A 44 3.35 2.79 21.29
CA GLN A 44 4.04 3.09 22.56
C GLN A 44 3.97 1.88 23.48
N ASP A 45 5.12 1.50 24.05
CA ASP A 45 5.28 0.34 24.94
C ASP A 45 4.75 -0.99 24.39
N GLY A 46 4.55 -1.06 23.06
CA GLY A 46 3.99 -2.20 22.37
C GLY A 46 5.03 -3.26 22.07
N ASN A 47 4.69 -4.52 22.34
CA ASN A 47 5.49 -5.65 21.88
C ASN A 47 5.34 -5.87 20.35
N ARG A 48 6.13 -6.79 19.79
CA ARG A 48 6.09 -7.13 18.35
C ARG A 48 4.68 -7.51 17.87
N ALA A 49 3.91 -8.23 18.69
CA ALA A 49 2.54 -8.62 18.35
C ALA A 49 1.61 -7.39 18.28
N ALA A 50 1.75 -6.44 19.20
CA ALA A 50 0.98 -5.19 19.20
C ALA A 50 1.25 -4.36 17.94
N VAL A 51 2.50 -4.27 17.50
CA VAL A 51 2.88 -3.59 16.25
C VAL A 51 2.23 -4.27 15.03
N VAL A 52 2.24 -5.61 14.99
CA VAL A 52 1.56 -6.36 13.92
C VAL A 52 0.06 -6.10 13.95
N GLN A 53 -0.59 -6.18 15.12
CA GLN A 53 -2.02 -5.93 15.27
C GLN A 53 -2.44 -4.50 14.90
N ALA A 54 -1.56 -3.52 15.12
CA ALA A 54 -1.77 -2.13 14.72
C ALA A 54 -1.61 -1.92 13.20
N SER A 55 -1.06 -2.88 12.46
CA SER A 55 -0.92 -2.81 11.01
C SER A 55 -2.25 -2.87 10.29
N ILE A 56 -2.39 -2.11 9.21
CA ILE A 56 -3.56 -2.16 8.32
C ILE A 56 -3.83 -3.58 7.79
N LYS A 57 -2.80 -4.42 7.66
CA LYS A 57 -2.92 -5.83 7.26
C LYS A 57 -3.72 -6.67 8.24
N SER A 58 -3.79 -6.26 9.51
CA SER A 58 -4.60 -6.92 10.54
C SER A 58 -6.03 -6.39 10.61
N SER A 59 -6.42 -5.45 9.74
CA SER A 59 -7.80 -4.98 9.65
C SER A 59 -8.70 -6.04 9.01
N ARG A 60 -9.94 -6.14 9.50
CA ARG A 60 -10.99 -6.94 8.83
C ARG A 60 -11.24 -6.50 7.39
N LEU A 61 -11.03 -5.23 7.09
CA LEU A 61 -11.25 -4.66 5.76
C LEU A 61 -10.15 -5.06 4.77
N TRP A 62 -8.99 -5.52 5.25
CA TRP A 62 -7.83 -5.82 4.41
C TRP A 62 -8.15 -6.86 3.32
N ASN A 63 -8.85 -7.94 3.70
CA ASN A 63 -9.22 -9.04 2.81
C ASN A 63 -10.21 -8.63 1.70
N LEU A 64 -10.74 -7.42 1.74
CA LEU A 64 -11.66 -6.89 0.74
C LEU A 64 -10.94 -6.19 -0.43
N PHE A 65 -9.63 -5.96 -0.31
CA PHE A 65 -8.85 -5.27 -1.33
C PHE A 65 -8.18 -6.26 -2.28
N GLN A 66 -8.15 -5.88 -3.56
CA GLN A 66 -7.32 -6.56 -4.54
C GLN A 66 -5.92 -5.95 -4.54
N HIS A 67 -4.89 -6.79 -4.57
CA HIS A 67 -3.50 -6.38 -4.45
C HIS A 67 -2.88 -6.18 -5.84
N TYR A 68 -2.28 -5.00 -6.10
CA TYR A 68 -1.54 -4.71 -7.32
C TYR A 68 -0.14 -4.22 -6.97
N ARG A 69 0.89 -4.83 -7.55
CA ARG A 69 2.28 -4.44 -7.28
C ARG A 69 2.83 -3.56 -8.40
N LEU A 70 3.28 -2.36 -8.07
CA LEU A 70 4.06 -1.53 -8.99
C LEU A 70 5.48 -2.09 -9.10
N GLN A 71 5.89 -2.49 -10.31
CA GLN A 71 7.18 -3.15 -10.55
C GLN A 71 8.29 -2.15 -10.90
N THR A 72 7.96 -1.05 -11.58
CA THR A 72 8.96 -0.10 -12.07
C THR A 72 9.29 0.95 -11.01
N ASN A 73 10.56 1.08 -10.64
CA ASN A 73 11.04 2.21 -9.84
C ASN A 73 11.22 3.42 -10.75
N MET A 74 10.50 4.51 -10.49
CA MET A 74 10.63 5.74 -11.28
C MET A 74 11.60 6.77 -10.66
N ARG A 75 12.20 6.48 -9.49
CA ARG A 75 13.14 7.39 -8.82
C ARG A 75 14.58 7.18 -9.22
N VAL A 76 14.88 5.98 -9.65
CA VAL A 76 16.22 5.56 -10.06
C VAL A 76 16.17 5.37 -11.56
N ARG A 77 17.20 5.86 -12.25
CA ARG A 77 17.22 5.72 -13.70
C ARG A 77 17.41 4.24 -14.07
N PRO A 78 16.79 3.74 -15.15
CA PRO A 78 16.87 2.33 -15.54
C PRO A 78 18.30 1.81 -15.70
N GLU A 79 19.25 2.68 -16.03
CA GLU A 79 20.68 2.37 -16.14
C GLU A 79 21.38 2.11 -14.80
N GLU A 80 20.84 2.56 -13.67
CA GLU A 80 21.44 2.45 -12.32
C GLU A 80 21.07 1.11 -11.64
N GLN A 81 21.17 0.00 -12.39
CA GLN A 81 20.74 -1.35 -11.99
C GLN A 81 21.36 -1.84 -10.67
N ASN A 82 22.62 -1.48 -10.39
CA ASN A 82 23.29 -1.83 -9.14
C ASN A 82 22.63 -1.16 -7.92
N PHE A 83 22.22 0.10 -8.06
CA PHE A 83 21.55 0.85 -7.00
C PHE A 83 20.10 0.37 -6.81
N ILE A 84 19.40 0.03 -7.90
CA ILE A 84 18.07 -0.59 -7.82
C ILE A 84 18.15 -1.90 -7.02
N ARG A 85 19.08 -2.79 -7.39
CA ARG A 85 19.29 -4.05 -6.66
C ARG A 85 19.66 -3.78 -5.21
N TRP A 86 20.55 -2.83 -4.93
CA TRP A 86 20.94 -2.47 -3.57
C TRP A 86 19.72 -2.03 -2.72
N LEU A 87 18.88 -1.15 -3.25
CA LEU A 87 17.64 -0.71 -2.59
C LEU A 87 16.67 -1.87 -2.33
N GLU A 88 16.56 -2.83 -3.26
CA GLU A 88 15.74 -4.02 -3.08
C GLU A 88 16.27 -4.92 -1.96
N HIS A 89 17.58 -5.15 -1.89
CA HIS A 89 18.21 -5.92 -0.82
C HIS A 89 18.02 -5.26 0.55
N LEU A 90 18.18 -3.93 0.61
CA LEU A 90 17.97 -3.12 1.81
C LEU A 90 16.53 -3.26 2.30
N GLY A 91 15.54 -3.08 1.41
CA GLY A 91 14.12 -3.21 1.74
C GLY A 91 13.70 -4.62 2.13
N ASN A 92 14.37 -5.65 1.59
CA ASN A 92 14.12 -7.05 1.94
C ASN A 92 14.87 -7.52 3.18
N LYS A 93 15.69 -6.66 3.81
CA LYS A 93 16.59 -7.01 4.93
C LYS A 93 17.51 -8.20 4.63
N SER A 94 17.89 -8.33 3.36
CA SER A 94 18.76 -9.41 2.84
C SER A 94 20.18 -8.92 2.55
N TYR A 95 20.47 -7.68 2.93
CA TYR A 95 21.75 -7.04 2.71
C TYR A 95 22.82 -7.60 3.66
N LYS A 96 23.94 -8.04 3.10
CA LYS A 96 25.16 -8.36 3.85
C LYS A 96 26.02 -7.09 3.94
N MET A 97 26.39 -6.72 5.16
CA MET A 97 27.16 -5.51 5.50
C MET A 97 28.56 -5.44 4.83
N GLU A 98 29.01 -6.52 4.18
CA GLU A 98 30.31 -6.62 3.52
C GLU A 98 30.41 -5.88 2.18
N THR A 99 29.29 -5.40 1.63
CA THR A 99 29.30 -4.64 0.37
C THR A 99 29.25 -3.15 0.68
N GLU A 100 30.18 -2.35 0.17
CA GLU A 100 30.06 -0.89 0.25
C GLU A 100 28.85 -0.42 -0.58
N PRO A 101 28.13 0.63 -0.15
CA PRO A 101 27.05 1.18 -0.95
C PRO A 101 27.58 1.66 -2.31
N PRO A 102 26.83 1.47 -3.41
CA PRO A 102 27.24 1.97 -4.72
C PRO A 102 27.50 3.48 -4.68
N SER A 103 28.55 3.94 -5.36
CA SER A 103 28.90 5.38 -5.45
C SER A 103 27.68 6.21 -5.90
N TYR A 104 27.25 7.12 -5.03
CA TYR A 104 26.07 7.97 -5.23
C TYR A 104 26.44 9.16 -6.12
N LYS A 105 25.91 9.21 -7.36
CA LYS A 105 25.91 10.46 -8.14
C LYS A 105 24.85 11.37 -7.54
N GLN A 106 25.29 12.47 -6.94
CA GLN A 106 24.49 13.39 -6.15
C GLN A 106 23.20 13.83 -6.88
N ALA A 107 22.05 13.28 -6.46
CA ALA A 107 20.76 13.78 -6.92
C ALA A 107 20.43 15.08 -6.17
N SER A 108 20.21 16.14 -6.94
CA SER A 108 19.88 17.48 -6.47
C SER A 108 18.65 17.47 -5.57
N ARG A 109 18.83 17.94 -4.32
CA ARG A 109 17.84 18.36 -3.31
C ARG A 109 16.38 17.98 -3.61
N ALA A 110 15.94 16.85 -3.07
CA ALA A 110 14.51 16.61 -2.84
C ALA A 110 14.33 15.79 -1.55
N VAL A 111 13.52 16.30 -0.63
CA VAL A 111 12.96 15.50 0.46
C VAL A 111 11.86 14.65 -0.16
N VAL A 112 12.21 13.42 -0.53
CA VAL A 112 11.34 12.54 -1.31
C VAL A 112 10.57 11.61 -0.37
N CYS A 113 9.32 11.96 -0.07
CA CYS A 113 8.36 11.07 0.57
C CYS A 113 7.84 10.02 -0.43
N GLY A 114 8.11 8.74 -0.16
CA GLY A 114 7.26 7.55 -0.45
C GLY A 114 6.64 7.28 -1.83
N ILE A 115 7.37 6.60 -2.72
CA ILE A 115 6.97 5.86 -3.93
C ILE A 115 8.16 4.93 -4.23
N TYR A 116 8.16 3.75 -3.61
CA TYR A 116 9.19 2.74 -3.82
C TYR A 116 8.77 1.83 -4.98
N SER A 117 9.73 1.26 -5.72
CA SER A 117 9.41 0.04 -6.48
C SER A 117 8.92 -1.01 -5.48
N ASN A 118 7.76 -1.60 -5.73
CA ASN A 118 6.93 -2.40 -4.83
C ASN A 118 5.86 -1.66 -4.01
N THR A 119 5.56 -0.39 -4.30
CA THR A 119 4.29 0.20 -3.83
C THR A 119 3.15 -0.71 -4.27
N THR A 120 2.40 -1.22 -3.30
CA THR A 120 1.22 -2.02 -3.59
C THR A 120 0.03 -1.08 -3.62
N VAL A 121 -0.61 -1.00 -4.77
CA VAL A 121 -1.87 -0.30 -4.96
C VAL A 121 -2.96 -1.31 -4.66
N TYR A 122 -3.86 -0.94 -3.79
CA TYR A 122 -4.96 -1.81 -3.39
C TYR A 122 -6.23 -1.17 -3.90
N LYS A 123 -6.88 -1.83 -4.87
CA LYS A 123 -8.15 -1.36 -5.43
C LYS A 123 -9.26 -2.24 -4.89
N ARG A 124 -10.32 -1.61 -4.40
CA ARG A 124 -11.60 -2.29 -4.22
C ARG A 124 -12.58 -1.76 -5.26
N THR A 125 -13.00 -2.63 -6.16
CA THR A 125 -14.07 -2.34 -7.12
C THR A 125 -15.36 -2.83 -6.49
N CYS A 126 -16.35 -1.95 -6.35
CA CYS A 126 -17.73 -2.38 -6.13
C CYS A 126 -18.12 -3.20 -7.36
N ALA A 127 -18.65 -4.41 -7.19
CA ALA A 127 -19.22 -5.14 -8.32
C ALA A 127 -20.33 -4.26 -8.92
N PHE A 128 -20.08 -3.70 -10.10
CA PHE A 128 -21.16 -3.32 -11.00
C PHE A 128 -21.60 -4.64 -11.61
N ASP A 129 -22.71 -5.17 -11.12
CA ASP A 129 -23.29 -6.40 -11.65
C ASP A 129 -23.76 -6.11 -13.07
N GLN A 130 -22.94 -6.48 -14.06
CA GLN A 130 -23.28 -6.43 -15.48
C GLN A 130 -23.86 -7.77 -15.95
N LYS A 131 -24.53 -8.53 -15.06
CA LYS A 131 -25.37 -9.65 -15.47
C LYS A 131 -26.80 -9.15 -15.71
N ASN A 132 -27.22 -9.26 -16.99
CA ASN A 132 -28.56 -9.12 -17.56
C ASN A 132 -29.04 -7.74 -17.99
N LYS A 133 -28.75 -7.39 -19.26
CA LYS A 133 -29.78 -7.12 -20.30
C LYS A 133 -29.13 -6.92 -21.66
N ILE A 134 -28.79 -8.03 -22.32
CA ILE A 134 -28.99 -8.13 -23.77
C ILE A 134 -30.00 -9.27 -23.94
N SER A 135 -31.25 -8.96 -23.61
CA SER A 135 -32.39 -9.66 -24.17
C SER A 135 -32.69 -8.97 -25.50
N SER A 136 -32.69 -9.78 -26.55
CA SER A 136 -33.38 -9.55 -27.82
C SER A 136 -34.67 -8.76 -27.66
N ASP A 137 -34.89 -7.77 -28.52
CA ASP A 137 -36.14 -7.54 -29.26
C ASP A 137 -35.99 -6.31 -30.18
N GLY A 138 -36.24 -6.50 -31.49
CA GLY A 138 -36.27 -5.45 -32.51
C GLY A 138 -35.63 -5.86 -33.82
#